data_AF-E0WRI5-F1
#
_entry.id   AF-E0WRI5-F1
#
_cell.length_a   1.000
_cell.length_b   1.000
_cell.length_c   1.000
_cell.angle_alpha   90.00
_cell.angle_beta   90.00
_cell.angle_gamma   90.00
#
_symmetry.space_group_name_H-M   'P 1'
#
loop_
_entity.id
_entity.type
_entity.pdbx_description
1 polymer ?
#
loop_
_entity_poly.entity_id
_entity_poly.type
_entity_poly.pdbx_seq_one_letter_code
_entity_poly.pdbx_strand_id
1 'polypeptide(L)'
;MSSKHIDINIPNEFRVTARRQSSESLKCTVVHDRVSASCQRRRNLKGEGYKLHALLGGTFDPIHYGHLRPIESLARQIGLQHVMLMPNHVPPHRRQPEASPQQRLKMVELAVADNPLFSVDRRELMHDGLSYTVDTLERVRLEKGNKMPLAFIIGEDSLLSLPTWQRWLSLLDFCHLLVCARPHHVNEKPIPELQQWLDKYQIKDVKKLCHQPKGYIYLANTPLLDISATDIRHRYHQGQRCDNLLPPAVQQYIELKGLYR
;
A
#
# COMPACT_ATOMS: atom_id res chain seq x y z
N MET A 1 -9.71 54.50 -10.58
CA MET A 1 -8.94 53.71 -11.55
C MET A 1 -7.60 54.40 -11.76
N SER A 2 -6.57 53.95 -11.08
CA SER A 2 -5.20 54.46 -11.21
C SER A 2 -4.27 53.26 -10.98
N SER A 3 -3.75 52.72 -12.08
CA SER A 3 -2.93 51.50 -12.08
C SER A 3 -1.53 51.86 -11.61
N LYS A 4 -1.09 51.27 -10.49
CA LYS A 4 0.29 51.38 -10.01
C LYS A 4 1.11 50.27 -10.68
N HIS A 5 2.04 50.68 -11.53
CA HIS A 5 3.10 49.83 -12.07
C HIS A 5 4.00 49.33 -10.94
N ILE A 6 4.25 48.02 -10.92
CA ILE A 6 5.28 47.38 -10.10
C ILE A 6 6.34 46.89 -11.09
N ASP A 7 7.50 47.53 -11.06
CA ASP A 7 8.68 47.14 -11.83
C ASP A 7 9.29 45.86 -11.23
N ILE A 8 9.37 44.81 -12.05
CA ILE A 8 10.03 43.55 -11.72
C ILE A 8 11.44 43.63 -12.30
N ASN A 9 12.42 43.72 -11.41
CA ASN A 9 13.84 43.76 -11.74
C ASN A 9 14.34 42.33 -12.04
N ILE A 10 14.61 42.01 -13.31
CA ILE A 10 15.19 40.73 -13.76
C ILE A 10 16.62 40.99 -14.24
N PRO A 11 17.66 40.37 -13.64
CA PRO A 11 19.03 40.45 -14.14
C PRO A 11 19.20 39.76 -15.49
N ASN A 12 19.95 40.43 -16.36
CA ASN A 12 20.05 40.20 -17.79
C ASN A 12 21.43 39.63 -18.13
N GLU A 13 21.58 38.31 -18.33
CA GLU A 13 22.81 37.73 -18.90
C GLU A 13 22.49 36.49 -19.75
N PHE A 14 22.44 36.64 -21.08
CA PHE A 14 23.16 35.83 -22.08
C PHE A 14 22.92 36.48 -23.45
N ARG A 15 23.93 37.23 -23.89
CA ARG A 15 23.93 38.05 -25.10
C ARG A 15 24.30 37.16 -26.29
N VAL A 16 23.36 36.92 -27.20
CA VAL A 16 23.63 36.26 -28.49
C VAL A 16 24.31 37.28 -29.42
N THR A 17 25.58 37.07 -29.73
CA THR A 17 26.29 37.85 -30.74
C THR A 17 26.08 37.21 -32.12
N ALA A 18 25.23 37.83 -32.95
CA ALA A 18 25.14 37.51 -34.37
C ALA A 18 26.18 38.33 -35.16
N ARG A 19 27.05 37.67 -35.93
CA ARG A 19 27.83 38.28 -37.01
C ARG A 19 27.30 37.80 -38.35
N ARG A 20 26.96 38.75 -39.23
CA ARG A 20 26.72 38.55 -40.66
C ARG A 20 28.05 38.64 -41.42
N GLN A 21 28.37 37.65 -42.24
CA GLN A 21 29.15 37.73 -43.50
C GLN A 21 28.60 36.58 -44.38
N SER A 22 27.73 36.91 -45.34
CA SER A 22 28.01 37.07 -46.79
C SER A 22 27.94 35.77 -47.59
N SER A 23 26.81 35.64 -48.31
CA SER A 23 26.63 35.06 -49.65
C SER A 23 27.48 33.87 -50.08
N GLU A 24 26.85 32.68 -50.14
CA GLU A 24 26.95 31.81 -51.32
C GLU A 24 25.83 30.76 -51.31
N SER A 25 25.41 30.41 -52.51
CA SER A 25 24.22 29.66 -52.95
C SER A 25 23.82 28.42 -52.13
N LEU A 26 22.53 28.36 -51.75
CA LEU A 26 21.86 27.14 -51.30
C LEU A 26 21.82 26.10 -52.42
N LYS A 27 22.54 24.98 -52.23
CA LYS A 27 22.15 23.69 -52.81
C LYS A 27 21.48 22.87 -51.73
N CYS A 28 20.23 22.53 -51.98
CA CYS A 28 19.41 21.67 -51.15
C CYS A 28 20.02 20.25 -51.16
N THR A 29 20.43 19.74 -50.01
CA THR A 29 20.70 18.31 -49.83
C THR A 29 20.16 17.94 -48.46
N VAL A 30 19.14 17.10 -48.47
CA VAL A 30 18.52 16.55 -47.26
C VAL A 30 19.56 15.68 -46.55
N VAL A 31 20.08 16.17 -45.43
CA VAL A 31 20.85 15.35 -44.49
C VAL A 31 19.97 15.19 -43.26
N HIS A 32 19.42 14.00 -43.07
CA HIS A 32 18.77 13.64 -41.81
C HIS A 32 19.82 13.66 -40.70
N ASP A 33 19.77 14.70 -39.87
CA ASP A 33 20.54 14.79 -38.64
C ASP A 33 20.22 13.59 -37.74
N ARG A 34 21.17 12.65 -37.67
CA ARG A 34 21.32 11.79 -36.50
C ARG A 34 21.84 12.66 -35.38
N VAL A 35 20.94 13.30 -34.65
CA VAL A 35 21.22 13.73 -33.29
C VAL A 35 21.54 12.45 -32.51
N SER A 36 22.83 12.23 -32.28
CA SER A 36 23.34 11.25 -31.33
C SER A 36 22.94 11.73 -29.93
N ALA A 37 21.68 11.49 -29.58
CA ALA A 37 21.28 11.41 -28.20
C ALA A 37 22.02 10.20 -27.62
N SER A 38 23.23 10.45 -27.12
CA SER A 38 23.88 9.62 -26.12
C SER A 38 23.04 9.67 -24.84
N CYS A 39 21.85 9.07 -24.93
CA CYS A 39 21.09 8.62 -23.78
C CYS A 39 22.00 7.59 -23.13
N GLN A 40 22.72 8.05 -22.12
CA GLN A 40 23.48 7.24 -21.19
C GLN A 40 22.51 6.23 -20.60
N ARG A 41 22.36 5.10 -21.30
CA ARG A 41 21.93 3.82 -20.75
C ARG A 41 22.96 3.48 -19.69
N ARG A 42 22.81 4.07 -18.50
CA ARG A 42 23.38 3.51 -17.28
C ARG A 42 22.66 2.19 -17.08
N ARG A 43 23.26 1.14 -17.65
CA ARG A 43 23.05 -0.24 -17.24
C ARG A 43 23.37 -0.27 -15.75
N ASN A 44 22.35 -0.25 -14.90
CA ASN A 44 22.49 -0.73 -13.52
C ASN A 44 22.60 -2.26 -13.60
N LEU A 45 23.80 -2.71 -13.96
CA LEU A 45 24.26 -4.08 -13.78
C LEU A 45 25.03 -4.13 -12.45
N LYS A 46 24.32 -3.92 -11.35
CA LYS A 46 24.71 -4.33 -9.98
C LYS A 46 23.43 -4.71 -9.26
N GLY A 47 23.40 -5.91 -8.71
CA GLY A 47 22.20 -6.59 -8.21
C GLY A 47 21.62 -5.95 -6.97
N GLU A 48 20.79 -4.92 -7.16
CA GLU A 48 19.81 -4.48 -6.16
C GLU A 48 18.43 -4.85 -6.67
N GLY A 49 17.71 -5.67 -5.89
CA GLY A 49 16.34 -6.05 -6.21
C GLY A 49 15.42 -4.83 -6.33
N TYR A 50 14.26 -5.00 -6.96
CA TYR A 50 13.27 -3.94 -7.02
C TYR A 50 12.71 -3.68 -5.61
N LYS A 51 12.33 -2.42 -5.33
CA LYS A 51 11.64 -2.06 -4.09
C LYS A 51 10.31 -2.80 -3.99
N LEU A 52 10.09 -3.50 -2.88
CA LEU A 52 8.82 -4.17 -2.59
C LEU A 52 7.76 -3.15 -2.16
N HIS A 53 6.61 -3.16 -2.84
CA HIS A 53 5.43 -2.40 -2.45
C HIS A 53 4.44 -3.31 -1.72
N ALA A 54 3.89 -2.86 -0.60
CA ALA A 54 2.92 -3.65 0.14
C ALA A 54 1.60 -2.91 0.36
N LEU A 55 0.52 -3.69 0.33
CA LEU A 55 -0.85 -3.29 0.61
C LEU A 55 -1.33 -4.03 1.86
N LEU A 56 -2.06 -3.34 2.73
CA LEU A 56 -2.78 -3.95 3.85
C LEU A 56 -4.26 -3.59 3.72
N GLY A 57 -5.07 -4.57 3.33
CA GLY A 57 -6.52 -4.44 3.30
C GLY A 57 -7.12 -4.71 4.68
N GLY A 58 -8.22 -4.04 5.01
CA GLY A 58 -8.94 -4.29 6.25
C GLY A 58 -10.20 -3.44 6.40
N THR A 59 -11.17 -3.94 7.18
CA THR A 59 -12.36 -3.14 7.51
C THR A 59 -11.99 -1.93 8.38
N PHE A 60 -11.06 -2.10 9.33
CA PHE A 60 -10.61 -1.05 10.25
C PHE A 60 -11.75 -0.37 11.01
N ASP A 61 -12.49 -1.15 11.81
CA ASP A 61 -13.66 -0.69 12.55
C ASP A 61 -13.53 -0.90 14.08
N PRO A 62 -12.59 -0.23 14.78
CA PRO A 62 -11.64 0.77 14.27
C PRO A 62 -10.27 0.17 13.89
N ILE A 63 -9.39 0.99 13.30
CA ILE A 63 -7.95 0.68 13.24
C ILE A 63 -7.34 0.70 14.65
N HIS A 64 -6.34 -0.14 14.91
CA HIS A 64 -5.79 -0.37 16.25
C HIS A 64 -4.37 -0.93 16.18
N TYR A 65 -3.66 -1.03 17.32
CA TYR A 65 -2.27 -1.48 17.34
C TYR A 65 -2.08 -2.93 16.91
N GLY A 66 -3.10 -3.78 17.06
CA GLY A 66 -3.13 -5.12 16.46
C GLY A 66 -3.07 -5.14 14.93
N HIS A 67 -3.31 -4.01 14.24
CA HIS A 67 -3.08 -3.84 12.80
C HIS A 67 -1.70 -3.24 12.51
N LEU A 68 -1.24 -2.28 13.32
CA LEU A 68 -0.07 -1.45 13.01
C LEU A 68 1.25 -2.10 13.43
N ARG A 69 1.35 -2.56 14.67
CA ARG A 69 2.62 -3.03 15.26
C ARG A 69 3.18 -4.30 14.60
N PRO A 70 2.37 -5.29 14.17
CA PRO A 70 2.88 -6.43 13.42
C PRO A 70 3.54 -5.98 12.11
N ILE A 71 2.99 -4.96 11.46
CA ILE A 71 3.47 -4.44 10.18
C ILE A 71 4.75 -3.63 10.35
N GLU A 72 4.87 -2.85 11.41
CA GLU A 72 6.13 -2.18 11.78
C GLU A 72 7.25 -3.19 12.08
N SER A 73 6.92 -4.32 12.70
CA SER A 73 7.87 -5.42 12.89
C SER A 73 8.23 -6.10 11.58
N LEU A 74 7.24 -6.43 10.75
CA LEU A 74 7.45 -7.00 9.42
C LEU A 74 8.36 -6.09 8.57
N ALA A 75 8.10 -4.79 8.61
CA ALA A 75 8.87 -3.81 7.85
C ALA A 75 10.34 -3.80 8.23
N ARG A 76 10.65 -3.86 9.54
CA ARG A 76 12.02 -4.02 10.04
C ARG A 76 12.65 -5.35 9.63
N GLN A 77 11.88 -6.44 9.61
CA GLN A 77 12.37 -7.77 9.26
C GLN A 77 12.77 -7.90 7.78
N ILE A 78 11.99 -7.30 6.88
CA ILE A 78 12.16 -7.51 5.42
C ILE A 78 12.65 -6.26 4.68
N GLY A 79 12.93 -5.17 5.39
CA GLY A 79 13.35 -3.90 4.81
C GLY A 79 12.24 -3.20 4.01
N LEU A 80 10.99 -3.36 4.43
CA LEU A 80 9.85 -2.71 3.78
C LEU A 80 9.86 -1.23 4.13
N GLN A 81 9.87 -0.38 3.11
CA GLN A 81 9.95 1.07 3.30
C GLN A 81 8.59 1.76 3.28
N HIS A 82 7.56 1.09 2.75
CA HIS A 82 6.24 1.70 2.55
C HIS A 82 5.13 0.64 2.55
N VAL A 83 4.05 0.90 3.28
CA VAL A 83 2.83 0.09 3.31
C VAL A 83 1.62 0.97 3.09
N MET A 84 0.77 0.56 2.16
CA MET A 84 -0.45 1.26 1.82
C MET A 84 -1.64 0.57 2.49
N LEU A 85 -2.22 1.23 3.49
CA LEU A 85 -3.44 0.79 4.16
C LEU A 85 -4.63 1.09 3.27
N MET A 86 -5.48 0.10 3.07
CA MET A 86 -6.63 0.19 2.19
C MET A 86 -7.88 -0.18 2.97
N PRO A 87 -8.65 0.80 3.47
CA PRO A 87 -9.91 0.52 4.13
C PRO A 87 -10.92 -0.06 3.15
N ASN A 88 -11.50 -1.21 3.50
CA ASN A 88 -12.36 -1.94 2.60
C ASN A 88 -13.79 -1.38 2.61
N HIS A 89 -14.48 -1.52 1.47
CA HIS A 89 -15.93 -1.42 1.40
C HIS A 89 -16.54 -2.73 1.93
N VAL A 90 -17.60 -2.64 2.74
CA VAL A 90 -18.32 -3.83 3.22
C VAL A 90 -19.64 -3.95 2.48
N PRO A 91 -19.86 -5.02 1.70
CA PRO A 91 -21.11 -5.25 0.99
C PRO A 91 -22.35 -5.17 1.87
N PRO A 92 -23.49 -4.65 1.38
CA PRO A 92 -24.70 -4.44 2.19
C PRO A 92 -25.30 -5.75 2.76
N HIS A 93 -25.04 -6.88 2.12
CA HIS A 93 -25.52 -8.20 2.57
C HIS A 93 -24.65 -8.86 3.66
N ARG A 94 -23.52 -8.24 4.04
CA ARG A 94 -22.69 -8.69 5.18
C ARG A 94 -23.02 -7.87 6.42
N ARG A 95 -22.63 -8.37 7.60
CA ARG A 95 -22.69 -7.59 8.85
C ARG A 95 -21.96 -6.26 8.64
N GLN A 96 -22.69 -5.17 8.78
CA GLN A 96 -22.13 -3.84 8.55
C GLN A 96 -21.16 -3.46 9.67
N PRO A 97 -20.08 -2.73 9.36
CA PRO A 97 -19.29 -2.03 10.36
C PRO A 97 -20.17 -1.04 11.13
N GLU A 98 -19.82 -0.80 12.39
CA GLU A 98 -20.53 0.18 13.21
C GLU A 98 -20.15 1.61 12.80
N ALA A 99 -18.89 1.87 12.43
CA ALA A 99 -18.47 3.16 11.88
C ALA A 99 -18.68 3.22 10.36
N SER A 100 -19.12 4.38 9.87
CA SER A 100 -19.30 4.64 8.45
C SER A 100 -17.99 4.52 7.66
N PRO A 101 -18.04 4.27 6.34
CA PRO A 101 -16.84 4.28 5.49
C PRO A 101 -15.95 5.51 5.67
N GLN A 102 -16.55 6.71 5.77
CA GLN A 102 -15.83 7.96 5.97
C GLN A 102 -15.23 8.06 7.36
N GLN A 103 -15.91 7.56 8.39
CA GLN A 103 -15.37 7.52 9.75
C GLN A 103 -14.19 6.55 9.86
N ARG A 104 -14.28 5.36 9.26
CA ARG A 104 -13.19 4.38 9.21
C ARG A 104 -11.98 4.94 8.47
N LEU A 105 -12.20 5.56 7.30
CA LEU A 105 -11.15 6.26 6.57
C LEU A 105 -10.45 7.29 7.45
N LYS A 106 -11.23 8.14 8.13
CA LYS A 106 -10.68 9.18 8.99
C LYS A 106 -9.85 8.62 10.14
N MET A 107 -10.32 7.54 10.76
CA MET A 107 -9.55 6.85 11.80
C MET A 107 -8.24 6.27 11.26
N VAL A 108 -8.25 5.70 10.04
CA VAL A 108 -7.01 5.23 9.41
C VAL A 108 -6.05 6.39 9.14
N GLU A 109 -6.51 7.50 8.56
CA GLU A 109 -5.69 8.70 8.33
C GLU A 109 -5.05 9.22 9.62
N LEU A 110 -5.84 9.31 10.71
CA LEU A 110 -5.36 9.75 12.02
C LEU A 110 -4.34 8.78 12.62
N ALA A 111 -4.52 7.48 12.41
CA ALA A 111 -3.60 6.46 12.92
C ALA A 111 -2.21 6.51 12.29
N VAL A 112 -2.11 6.98 11.03
CA VAL A 112 -0.87 6.94 10.25
C VAL A 112 -0.26 8.31 9.97
N ALA A 113 -0.88 9.40 10.41
CA ALA A 113 -0.48 10.78 10.07
C ALA A 113 1.01 11.07 10.33
N ASP A 114 1.55 10.58 11.45
CA ASP A 114 2.93 10.83 11.88
C ASP A 114 3.87 9.63 11.65
N ASN A 115 3.44 8.63 10.86
CA ASN A 115 4.24 7.44 10.59
C ASN A 115 4.56 7.29 9.09
N PRO A 116 5.81 7.60 8.65
CA PRO A 116 6.18 7.60 7.24
C PRO A 116 6.21 6.21 6.59
N LEU A 117 6.13 5.13 7.39
CA LEU A 117 5.97 3.79 6.86
C LEU A 117 4.63 3.62 6.12
N PHE A 118 3.62 4.41 6.50
CA PHE A 118 2.25 4.16 6.11
C PHE A 118 1.68 5.27 5.21
N SER A 119 0.82 4.86 4.28
CA SER A 119 -0.08 5.75 3.56
C SER A 119 -1.48 5.13 3.48
N VAL A 120 -2.47 5.91 3.06
CA VAL A 120 -3.84 5.44 2.88
C VAL A 120 -4.22 5.41 1.41
N ASP A 121 -4.87 4.34 0.97
CA ASP A 121 -5.50 4.22 -0.35
C ASP A 121 -7.02 4.02 -0.18
N ARG A 122 -7.79 4.96 -0.72
CA ARG A 122 -9.25 4.99 -0.61
C ARG A 122 -9.96 4.26 -1.75
N ARG A 123 -9.26 3.58 -2.65
CA ARG A 123 -9.83 3.02 -3.89
C ARG A 123 -11.04 2.13 -3.68
N GLU A 124 -11.06 1.32 -2.62
CA GLU A 124 -12.19 0.42 -2.35
C GLU A 124 -13.38 1.19 -1.80
N LEU A 125 -13.16 2.24 -1.01
CA LEU A 125 -14.25 3.09 -0.52
C LEU A 125 -14.91 3.89 -1.64
N MET A 126 -14.17 4.19 -2.71
CA MET A 126 -14.65 4.91 -3.90
C MET A 126 -15.24 3.98 -4.97
N HIS A 127 -15.21 2.66 -4.76
CA HIS A 127 -15.74 1.72 -5.73
C HIS A 127 -17.22 1.47 -5.48
N ASP A 128 -18.05 1.79 -6.47
CA ASP A 128 -19.47 1.47 -6.45
C ASP A 128 -19.65 -0.02 -6.75
N GLY A 129 -19.78 -0.85 -5.71
CA GLY A 129 -20.07 -2.27 -5.85
C GLY A 129 -19.33 -3.17 -4.86
N LEU A 130 -19.48 -4.48 -5.06
CA LEU A 130 -18.73 -5.48 -4.30
C LEU A 130 -17.25 -5.37 -4.65
N SER A 131 -16.40 -5.16 -3.65
CA SER A 131 -14.94 -5.21 -3.83
C SER A 131 -14.43 -6.58 -3.40
N TYR A 132 -13.89 -7.34 -4.35
CA TYR A 132 -13.12 -8.55 -4.06
C TYR A 132 -11.63 -8.23 -4.09
N THR A 133 -10.88 -8.78 -3.13
CA THR A 133 -9.42 -8.53 -3.03
C THR A 133 -8.68 -8.86 -4.32
N VAL A 134 -9.07 -9.93 -5.02
CA VAL A 134 -8.46 -10.33 -6.30
C VAL A 134 -8.61 -9.25 -7.37
N ASP A 135 -9.79 -8.64 -7.50
CA ASP A 135 -10.05 -7.60 -8.50
C ASP A 135 -9.32 -6.30 -8.15
N THR A 136 -9.20 -5.99 -6.86
CA THR A 136 -8.37 -4.88 -6.40
C THR A 136 -6.89 -5.10 -6.71
N LEU A 137 -6.35 -6.29 -6.45
CA LEU A 137 -4.95 -6.61 -6.74
C LEU A 137 -4.66 -6.64 -8.23
N GLU A 138 -5.61 -7.09 -9.06
CA GLU A 138 -5.52 -7.04 -10.52
C GLU A 138 -5.39 -5.59 -11.01
N ARG A 139 -6.26 -4.68 -10.53
CA ARG A 139 -6.18 -3.24 -10.84
C ARG A 139 -4.86 -2.62 -10.39
N VAL A 140 -4.44 -2.90 -9.14
CA VAL A 140 -3.15 -2.39 -8.65
C VAL A 140 -2.00 -2.93 -9.50
N ARG A 141 -2.02 -4.22 -9.87
CA ARG A 141 -1.00 -4.81 -10.73
C ARG A 141 -0.94 -4.12 -12.10
N LEU A 142 -2.07 -3.80 -12.70
CA LEU A 142 -2.14 -3.05 -13.95
C LEU A 142 -1.52 -1.65 -13.81
N GLU A 143 -1.86 -0.92 -12.75
CA GLU A 143 -1.30 0.42 -12.47
C GLU A 143 0.21 0.41 -12.19
N LYS A 144 0.68 -0.60 -11.46
CA LYS A 144 2.05 -0.73 -10.97
C LYS A 144 2.99 -1.40 -11.99
N GLY A 145 2.43 -2.12 -12.96
CA GLY A 145 3.15 -2.86 -13.99
C GLY A 145 3.66 -4.22 -13.52
N ASN A 146 4.01 -5.07 -14.49
CA ASN A 146 4.31 -6.48 -14.26
C ASN A 146 5.68 -6.78 -13.61
N LYS A 147 6.58 -5.80 -13.54
CA LYS A 147 7.95 -6.00 -13.03
C LYS A 147 8.12 -5.61 -11.56
N MET A 148 7.24 -4.77 -11.03
CA MET A 148 7.39 -4.27 -9.66
C MET A 148 6.94 -5.32 -8.65
N PRO A 149 7.74 -5.67 -7.64
CA PRO A 149 7.28 -6.53 -6.57
C PRO A 149 6.15 -5.90 -5.78
N LEU A 150 5.06 -6.65 -5.68
CA LEU A 150 3.86 -6.26 -4.95
C LEU A 150 3.56 -7.34 -3.92
N ALA A 151 3.20 -6.93 -2.72
CA ALA A 151 2.77 -7.79 -1.64
C ALA A 151 1.39 -7.35 -1.13
N PHE A 152 0.57 -8.33 -0.76
CA PHE A 152 -0.62 -8.12 0.05
C PHE A 152 -0.36 -8.71 1.43
N ILE A 153 -0.63 -7.93 2.48
CA ILE A 153 -0.41 -8.33 3.87
C ILE A 153 -1.75 -8.75 4.47
N ILE A 154 -1.75 -9.90 5.15
CA ILE A 154 -2.90 -10.41 5.89
C ILE A 154 -2.47 -10.92 7.29
N GLY A 155 -3.44 -11.06 8.18
CA GLY A 155 -3.25 -11.84 9.42
C GLY A 155 -3.44 -13.33 9.19
N GLU A 156 -2.91 -14.14 10.09
CA GLU A 156 -3.07 -15.60 10.10
C GLU A 156 -4.54 -16.05 10.17
N ASP A 157 -5.38 -15.30 10.89
CA ASP A 157 -6.84 -15.48 10.92
C ASP A 157 -7.48 -15.39 9.52
N SER A 158 -6.99 -14.45 8.71
CA SER A 158 -7.42 -14.29 7.32
C SER A 158 -6.82 -15.35 6.39
N LEU A 159 -5.64 -15.89 6.71
CA LEU A 159 -5.04 -16.99 5.95
C LEU A 159 -5.89 -18.26 6.06
N LEU A 160 -6.35 -18.60 7.27
CA LEU A 160 -7.15 -19.80 7.52
C LEU A 160 -8.52 -19.74 6.84
N SER A 161 -9.11 -18.54 6.74
CA SER A 161 -10.35 -18.31 6.00
C SER A 161 -10.16 -18.00 4.51
N LEU A 162 -8.91 -17.93 4.02
CA LEU A 162 -8.57 -17.54 2.65
C LEU A 162 -9.28 -18.40 1.57
N PRO A 163 -9.47 -19.72 1.73
CA PRO A 163 -10.20 -20.53 0.76
C PRO A 163 -11.65 -20.09 0.50
N THR A 164 -12.24 -19.30 1.40
CA THR A 164 -13.59 -18.73 1.22
C THR A 164 -13.59 -17.45 0.37
N TRP A 165 -12.43 -16.90 0.02
CA TRP A 165 -12.33 -15.67 -0.74
C TRP A 165 -12.51 -15.94 -2.24
N GLN A 166 -13.10 -14.97 -2.93
CA GLN A 166 -13.31 -15.05 -4.37
C GLN A 166 -11.98 -15.23 -5.12
N ARG A 167 -11.84 -16.31 -5.88
CA ARG A 167 -10.65 -16.66 -6.68
C ARG A 167 -9.34 -16.57 -5.86
N TRP A 168 -9.36 -17.06 -4.62
CA TRP A 168 -8.22 -16.93 -3.69
C TRP A 168 -6.89 -17.47 -4.24
N LEU A 169 -6.92 -18.56 -5.03
CA LEU A 169 -5.73 -19.11 -5.67
C LEU A 169 -5.04 -18.12 -6.63
N SER A 170 -5.83 -17.24 -7.28
CA SER A 170 -5.33 -16.23 -8.22
C SER A 170 -4.66 -15.03 -7.56
N LEU A 171 -4.71 -14.88 -6.23
CA LEU A 171 -4.07 -13.74 -5.55
C LEU A 171 -2.56 -13.67 -5.85
N LEU A 172 -1.92 -14.85 -5.97
CA LEU A 172 -0.51 -14.98 -6.29
C LEU A 172 -0.16 -14.65 -7.75
N ASP A 173 -1.16 -14.58 -8.63
CA ASP A 173 -0.99 -14.07 -10.00
C ASP A 173 -0.82 -12.55 -10.03
N PHE A 174 -1.06 -11.85 -8.90
CA PHE A 174 -0.99 -10.40 -8.82
C PHE A 174 0.01 -9.90 -7.78
N CYS A 175 0.29 -10.66 -6.72
CA CYS A 175 1.19 -10.24 -5.65
C CYS A 175 1.89 -11.42 -4.94
N HIS A 176 2.80 -11.11 -4.03
CA HIS A 176 3.18 -11.99 -2.92
C HIS A 176 2.16 -11.87 -1.80
N LEU A 177 2.05 -12.89 -0.95
CA LEU A 177 1.26 -12.85 0.27
C LEU A 177 2.19 -12.82 1.48
N LEU A 178 2.06 -11.80 2.33
CA LEU A 178 2.80 -11.68 3.59
C LEU A 178 1.82 -11.93 4.74
N VAL A 179 2.10 -12.93 5.57
CA VAL A 179 1.19 -13.36 6.65
C VAL A 179 1.79 -13.01 7.99
N CYS A 180 1.06 -12.23 8.80
CA CYS A 180 1.43 -11.89 10.17
C CYS A 180 0.79 -12.86 11.16
N ALA A 181 1.58 -13.37 12.11
CA ALA A 181 1.13 -14.32 13.12
C ALA A 181 0.06 -13.75 14.08
N ARG A 182 -0.84 -14.60 14.58
CA ARG A 182 -1.89 -14.24 15.55
C ARG A 182 -1.91 -15.20 16.75
N PRO A 183 -2.17 -14.70 17.97
CA PRO A 183 -2.09 -15.53 19.19
C PRO A 183 -3.08 -16.70 19.22
N HIS A 184 -4.29 -16.54 18.65
CA HIS A 184 -5.39 -17.50 18.81
C HIS A 184 -5.43 -18.60 17.75
N HIS A 185 -4.56 -18.56 16.73
CA HIS A 185 -4.62 -19.47 15.58
C HIS A 185 -3.43 -20.43 15.49
N VAL A 186 -2.52 -20.43 16.48
CA VAL A 186 -1.28 -21.22 16.47
C VAL A 186 -1.54 -22.74 16.36
N ASN A 187 -2.72 -23.20 16.79
CA ASN A 187 -3.10 -24.62 16.80
C ASN A 187 -4.14 -25.00 15.74
N GLU A 188 -4.68 -24.04 15.00
CA GLU A 188 -5.65 -24.33 13.94
C GLU A 188 -4.91 -24.85 12.69
N LYS A 189 -5.26 -26.05 12.25
CA LYS A 189 -4.65 -26.65 11.07
C LYS A 189 -5.36 -26.14 9.82
N PRO A 190 -4.63 -25.64 8.81
CA PRO A 190 -5.23 -25.30 7.53
C PRO A 190 -5.84 -26.54 6.89
N ILE A 191 -6.88 -26.36 6.08
CA ILE A 191 -7.44 -27.44 5.26
C ILE A 191 -6.35 -27.98 4.30
N PRO A 192 -6.43 -29.25 3.87
CA PRO A 192 -5.40 -29.86 3.03
C PRO A 192 -5.05 -29.07 1.77
N GLU A 193 -6.05 -28.47 1.11
CA GLU A 193 -5.84 -27.63 -0.08
C GLU A 193 -4.99 -26.39 0.22
N LEU A 194 -5.29 -25.70 1.33
CA LEU A 194 -4.52 -24.54 1.78
C LEU A 194 -3.10 -24.94 2.19
N GLN A 195 -2.93 -26.09 2.85
CA GLN A 195 -1.61 -26.60 3.21
C GLN A 195 -0.77 -26.91 1.96
N GLN A 196 -1.33 -27.60 0.96
CA GLN A 196 -0.62 -27.88 -0.30
C GLN A 196 -0.22 -26.60 -1.03
N TRP A 197 -1.09 -25.59 -1.01
CA TRP A 197 -0.80 -24.28 -1.59
C TRP A 197 0.33 -23.56 -0.85
N LEU A 198 0.34 -23.61 0.49
CA LEU A 198 1.43 -23.09 1.32
C LEU A 198 2.74 -23.80 1.00
N ASP A 199 2.75 -25.14 1.00
CA ASP A 199 3.96 -25.94 0.74
C ASP A 199 4.58 -25.63 -0.64
N LYS A 200 3.73 -25.32 -1.63
CA LYS A 200 4.16 -25.00 -3.00
C LYS A 200 4.77 -23.60 -3.14
N TYR A 201 4.20 -22.59 -2.48
CA TYR A 201 4.56 -21.18 -2.74
C TYR A 201 5.28 -20.50 -1.58
N GLN A 202 5.35 -21.13 -0.41
CA GLN A 202 6.03 -20.56 0.74
C GLN A 202 7.53 -20.46 0.51
N ILE A 203 8.09 -19.32 0.91
CA ILE A 203 9.52 -19.08 0.95
C ILE A 203 9.99 -18.77 2.37
N LYS A 204 11.27 -19.03 2.63
CA LYS A 204 11.97 -18.60 3.86
C LYS A 204 12.95 -17.45 3.60
N ASP A 205 13.53 -17.38 2.41
CA ASP A 205 14.44 -16.31 2.01
C ASP A 205 13.67 -15.09 1.53
N VAL A 206 13.59 -14.07 2.38
CA VAL A 206 12.89 -12.81 2.13
C VAL A 206 13.47 -12.03 0.94
N LYS A 207 14.73 -12.25 0.56
CA LYS A 207 15.34 -11.55 -0.59
C LYS A 207 14.61 -11.88 -1.89
N LYS A 208 14.00 -13.06 -1.99
CA LYS A 208 13.21 -13.46 -3.16
C LYS A 208 12.03 -12.51 -3.44
N LEU A 209 11.47 -11.89 -2.41
CA LEU A 209 10.37 -10.92 -2.53
C LEU A 209 10.74 -9.67 -3.34
N CYS A 210 12.02 -9.31 -3.42
CA CYS A 210 12.48 -8.15 -4.21
C CYS A 210 12.93 -8.53 -5.63
N HIS A 211 13.10 -9.83 -5.91
CA HIS A 211 13.61 -10.35 -7.19
C HIS A 211 12.52 -10.91 -8.09
N GLN A 212 11.41 -11.35 -7.51
CA GLN A 212 10.23 -11.78 -8.25
C GLN A 212 9.10 -10.76 -8.04
N PRO A 213 8.24 -10.49 -9.04
CA PRO A 213 7.18 -9.49 -8.86
C PRO A 213 5.99 -9.93 -7.98
N LYS A 214 5.75 -11.25 -7.90
CA LYS A 214 4.54 -11.89 -7.33
C LYS A 214 4.74 -13.40 -7.17
N GLY A 215 3.83 -14.08 -6.48
CA GLY A 215 3.76 -15.56 -6.50
C GLY A 215 4.41 -16.29 -5.33
N TYR A 216 4.79 -15.58 -4.26
CA TYR A 216 5.37 -16.20 -3.06
C TYR A 216 4.53 -15.90 -1.84
N ILE A 217 4.60 -16.81 -0.87
CA ILE A 217 4.01 -16.64 0.46
C ILE A 217 5.14 -16.55 1.47
N TYR A 218 5.08 -15.56 2.35
CA TYR A 218 6.00 -15.43 3.47
C TYR A 218 5.23 -15.39 4.79
N LEU A 219 5.47 -16.38 5.64
CA LEU A 219 4.92 -16.43 6.99
C LEU A 219 5.91 -15.70 7.92
N ALA A 220 5.53 -14.51 8.36
CA ALA A 220 6.38 -13.63 9.12
C ALA A 220 6.31 -13.94 10.62
N ASN A 221 7.45 -13.83 11.29
CA ASN A 221 7.54 -13.95 12.74
C ASN A 221 7.23 -12.60 13.41
N THR A 222 5.98 -12.15 13.34
CA THR A 222 5.55 -10.87 13.92
C THR A 222 5.07 -11.01 15.37
N PRO A 223 5.10 -9.94 16.19
CA PRO A 223 4.59 -9.97 17.55
C PRO A 223 3.14 -10.43 17.63
N LEU A 224 2.86 -11.34 18.57
CA LEU A 224 1.52 -11.81 18.88
C LEU A 224 0.83 -10.77 19.79
N LEU A 225 -0.08 -9.98 19.21
CA LEU A 225 -0.85 -8.98 19.92
C LEU A 225 -2.31 -9.39 19.97
N ASP A 226 -2.81 -9.61 21.18
CA ASP A 226 -4.21 -9.93 21.42
C ASP A 226 -5.03 -8.63 21.49
N ILE A 227 -5.25 -8.03 20.31
CA ILE A 227 -6.05 -6.81 20.15
C ILE A 227 -6.96 -7.02 18.94
N SER A 228 -8.26 -6.94 19.16
CA SER A 228 -9.26 -7.03 18.11
C SER A 228 -10.20 -5.82 18.11
N ALA A 229 -10.67 -5.44 16.92
CA ALA A 229 -11.66 -4.39 16.76
C ALA A 229 -12.97 -4.75 17.49
N THR A 230 -13.33 -6.04 17.53
CA THR A 230 -14.51 -6.52 18.26
C THR A 230 -14.40 -6.27 19.76
N ASP A 231 -13.26 -6.56 20.38
CA ASP A 231 -13.02 -6.25 21.81
C ASP A 231 -13.06 -4.74 22.06
N ILE A 232 -12.42 -3.94 21.19
CA ILE A 232 -12.43 -2.47 21.32
C ILE A 232 -13.86 -1.90 21.26
N ARG A 233 -14.68 -2.32 20.29
CA ARG A 233 -16.08 -1.87 20.21
C ARG A 233 -16.87 -2.32 21.43
N HIS A 234 -16.71 -3.57 21.86
CA HIS A 234 -17.37 -4.10 23.06
C HIS A 234 -17.02 -3.29 24.32
N ARG A 235 -15.74 -2.92 24.52
CA ARG A 235 -15.32 -2.04 25.62
C ARG A 235 -15.99 -0.68 25.56
N TYR A 236 -16.05 -0.04 24.39
CA TYR A 236 -16.72 1.24 24.24
C TYR A 236 -18.22 1.17 24.56
N HIS A 237 -18.92 0.12 24.12
CA HIS A 237 -20.33 -0.14 24.48
C HIS A 237 -20.54 -0.29 25.99
N GLN A 238 -19.52 -0.73 26.71
CA GLN A 238 -19.54 -0.88 28.17
C GLN A 238 -19.00 0.35 28.92
N GLY A 239 -18.66 1.43 28.22
CA GLY A 239 -18.04 2.61 28.83
C GLY A 239 -16.64 2.36 29.39
N GLN A 240 -15.98 1.29 28.96
CA GLN A 240 -14.63 0.93 29.39
C GLN A 240 -13.57 1.68 28.56
N ARG A 241 -12.40 1.88 29.18
CA ARG A 241 -11.27 2.53 28.52
C ARG A 241 -10.56 1.55 27.58
N CYS A 242 -10.15 2.06 26.41
CA CYS A 242 -9.38 1.34 25.40
C CYS A 242 -7.94 1.86 25.30
N ASP A 243 -7.41 2.43 26.38
CA ASP A 243 -6.05 3.00 26.38
C ASP A 243 -5.03 1.93 25.96
N ASN A 244 -4.03 2.32 25.20
CA ASN A 244 -2.96 1.45 24.68
C ASN A 244 -3.43 0.36 23.69
N LEU A 245 -4.71 0.32 23.29
CA LEU A 245 -5.20 -0.60 22.25
C LEU A 245 -5.19 0.04 20.86
N LEU A 246 -5.36 1.36 20.78
CA LEU A 246 -5.38 2.14 19.55
C LEU A 246 -4.58 3.45 19.67
N PRO A 247 -4.22 4.11 18.55
CA PRO A 247 -3.54 5.40 18.59
C PRO A 247 -4.36 6.48 19.31
N PRO A 248 -3.74 7.38 20.09
CA PRO A 248 -4.45 8.41 20.84
C PRO A 248 -5.35 9.31 19.97
N ALA A 249 -4.90 9.67 18.77
CA ALA A 249 -5.68 10.47 17.82
C ALA A 249 -6.97 9.75 17.35
N VAL A 250 -6.93 8.42 17.24
CA VAL A 250 -8.11 7.60 16.89
C VAL A 250 -9.07 7.54 18.07
N GLN A 251 -8.55 7.37 19.30
CA GLN A 251 -9.35 7.35 20.51
C GLN A 251 -10.10 8.67 20.71
N GLN A 252 -9.39 9.80 20.58
CA GLN A 252 -10.00 11.13 20.64
C GLN A 252 -11.09 11.33 19.58
N TYR A 253 -10.89 10.81 18.37
CA TYR A 253 -11.89 10.89 17.31
C TYR A 253 -13.14 10.06 17.62
N ILE A 254 -12.97 8.83 18.12
CA ILE A 254 -14.07 7.98 18.57
C ILE A 254 -14.90 8.68 19.64
N GLU A 255 -14.23 9.27 20.64
CA GLU A 255 -14.86 10.00 21.74
C GLU A 255 -15.62 11.24 21.26
N LEU A 256 -15.00 12.04 20.38
CA LEU A 256 -15.58 13.25 19.80
C LEU A 256 -16.82 12.96 18.95
N LYS A 257 -16.82 11.84 18.22
CA LYS A 257 -17.92 11.44 17.33
C LYS A 257 -18.95 10.54 18.01
N GLY A 258 -18.72 10.14 19.26
CA GLY A 258 -19.60 9.23 19.98
C GLY A 258 -19.74 7.86 19.30
N LEU A 259 -18.67 7.36 18.67
CA LEU A 259 -18.70 6.06 17.99
C LEU A 259 -18.68 4.92 19.01
N TYR A 260 -19.33 3.81 18.67
CA TYR A 260 -19.34 2.56 19.45
C TYR A 260 -19.92 2.72 20.86
N ARG A 261 -20.94 3.58 21.01
CA ARG A 261 -21.66 3.85 22.26
C ARG A 261 -23.13 3.46 22.14
#